data_AF-A0A2I0KPB2-F1
#
_entry.id   AF-A0A2I0KPB2-F1
#
_cell.length_a   1.000
_cell.length_b   1.000
_cell.length_c   1.000
_cell.angle_alpha   90.00
_cell.angle_beta   90.00
_cell.angle_gamma   90.00
#
_symmetry.space_group_name_H-M   'P 1'
#
loop_
_entity.id
_entity.type
_entity.pdbx_description
1 polymer ?
#
loop_
_entity_poly.entity_id
_entity_poly.type
_entity_poly.pdbx_seq_one_letter_code
_entity_poly.pdbx_strand_id
1 'polypeptide(L)'
;MAKSWQDGSISAPAPRSREWEGPSRWTEYLGPDMAPAASKTSRNAGLDEQAQSTSGSHKGLNMQWVVQLNEVAEGLMAKMYRLNQILDYPDPLSNMYSESFWKSGIFPSHPRICLLLAKKFPEHFSKLQLERVDKVAWDALHDSAELHLQSLEPWIQ
;
A
#
# COMPACT_ATOMS: atom_id res chain seq x y z
N MET A 1 -7.54 59.54 12.47
CA MET A 1 -7.05 59.13 11.13
C MET A 1 -7.62 57.76 10.80
N ALA A 2 -8.54 57.72 9.85
CA ALA A 2 -9.10 56.49 9.31
C ALA A 2 -8.21 55.95 8.18
N LYS A 3 -8.12 54.62 8.04
CA LYS A 3 -8.11 54.03 6.70
C LYS A 3 -8.70 52.62 6.72
N SER A 4 -9.67 52.48 5.83
CA SER A 4 -10.52 51.34 5.52
C SER A 4 -9.86 50.47 4.44
N TRP A 5 -10.06 49.16 4.60
CA TRP A 5 -10.17 48.06 3.62
C TRP A 5 -9.69 48.28 2.17
N GLN A 6 -8.82 47.37 1.71
CA GLN A 6 -8.96 46.80 0.37
C GLN A 6 -9.00 45.27 0.45
N ASP A 7 -10.02 44.78 -0.24
CA ASP A 7 -10.43 43.43 -0.47
C ASP A 7 -9.45 42.77 -1.47
N GLY A 8 -8.86 41.64 -1.07
CA GLY A 8 -7.91 40.87 -1.87
C GLY A 8 -8.52 39.54 -2.27
N SER A 9 -9.66 39.56 -2.96
CA SER A 9 -10.19 38.39 -3.64
C SER A 9 -9.27 38.03 -4.81
N ILE A 10 -8.42 37.02 -4.61
CA ILE A 10 -7.83 36.22 -5.69
C ILE A 10 -7.71 34.76 -5.23
N SER A 11 -8.78 34.03 -5.57
CA SER A 11 -8.90 32.60 -5.82
C SER A 11 -7.87 31.67 -5.17
N ALA A 12 -8.33 30.91 -4.18
CA ALA A 12 -7.68 29.65 -3.81
C ALA A 12 -7.46 28.82 -5.08
N PRO A 13 -6.29 28.16 -5.26
CA PRO A 13 -6.20 27.15 -6.30
C PRO A 13 -7.25 26.10 -5.95
N ALA A 14 -8.25 25.97 -6.83
CA ALA A 14 -9.21 24.88 -6.78
C ALA A 14 -8.45 23.59 -6.46
N PRO A 15 -8.97 22.71 -5.59
CA PRO A 15 -8.38 21.39 -5.46
C PRO A 15 -8.40 20.84 -6.88
N ARG A 16 -7.23 20.67 -7.50
CA ARG A 16 -7.13 19.76 -8.63
C ARG A 16 -7.67 18.47 -8.03
N SER A 17 -8.88 18.12 -8.46
CA SER A 17 -9.52 16.85 -8.17
C SER A 17 -8.40 15.85 -8.27
N ARG A 18 -8.01 15.30 -7.12
CA ARG A 18 -6.99 14.25 -7.07
C ARG A 18 -7.64 13.14 -7.86
N GLU A 19 -7.24 13.08 -9.13
CA GLU A 19 -7.59 12.06 -10.08
C GLU A 19 -7.32 10.77 -9.33
N TRP A 20 -8.40 10.08 -8.94
CA TRP A 20 -8.32 8.80 -8.26
C TRP A 20 -7.35 7.98 -9.08
N GLU A 21 -6.19 7.68 -8.50
CA GLU A 21 -5.12 6.92 -9.12
C GLU A 21 -5.76 5.74 -9.85
N GLY A 22 -5.74 5.83 -11.17
CA GLY A 22 -6.56 5.00 -12.03
C GLY A 22 -6.19 3.53 -11.92
N PRO A 23 -6.89 2.67 -12.68
CA PRO A 23 -6.72 1.22 -12.65
C PRO A 23 -5.28 0.72 -12.89
N SER A 24 -4.39 1.58 -13.38
CA SER A 24 -2.97 1.34 -13.62
C SER A 24 -2.14 1.00 -12.38
N ARG A 25 -2.55 1.39 -11.17
CA ARG A 25 -1.73 1.14 -9.95
C ARG A 25 -1.80 -0.32 -9.48
N TRP A 26 -2.87 -1.05 -9.84
CA TRP A 26 -3.08 -2.42 -9.37
C TRP A 26 -2.54 -3.48 -10.32
N THR A 27 -2.24 -3.10 -11.56
CA THR A 27 -1.58 -3.97 -12.54
C THR A 27 -0.19 -4.44 -12.12
N GLU A 28 0.43 -3.82 -11.13
CA GLU A 28 1.69 -4.29 -10.53
C GLU A 28 1.51 -5.59 -9.71
N TYR A 29 0.31 -5.79 -9.16
CA TYR A 29 -0.06 -7.00 -8.41
C TYR A 29 -0.52 -8.14 -9.31
N LEU A 30 -0.93 -7.83 -10.54
CA LEU A 30 -1.27 -8.80 -11.56
C LEU A 30 0.02 -9.11 -12.31
N GLY A 31 0.55 -10.32 -12.17
CA GLY A 31 1.79 -10.72 -12.83
C GLY A 31 1.80 -10.46 -14.35
N PRO A 32 2.99 -10.51 -15.00
CA PRO A 32 3.20 -10.12 -16.40
C PRO A 32 2.23 -10.75 -17.42
N ASP A 33 1.66 -11.91 -17.11
CA ASP A 33 0.78 -12.68 -18.00
C ASP A 33 -0.64 -12.11 -18.17
N MET A 34 -1.05 -11.10 -17.39
CA MET A 34 -2.45 -10.62 -17.35
C MET A 34 -2.63 -9.12 -17.66
N ALA A 35 -1.58 -8.39 -18.02
CA ALA A 35 -1.72 -7.01 -18.45
C ALA A 35 -2.56 -6.93 -19.74
N PRO A 36 -3.65 -6.13 -19.80
CA PRO A 36 -4.44 -6.01 -21.02
C PRO A 36 -3.55 -5.41 -22.12
N ALA A 37 -3.39 -6.16 -23.22
CA ALA A 37 -2.63 -5.71 -24.36
C ALA A 37 -3.17 -4.37 -24.86
N ALA A 38 -2.34 -3.33 -24.81
CA ALA A 38 -2.68 -2.03 -25.38
C ALA A 38 -2.89 -2.19 -26.89
N SER A 39 -4.16 -2.30 -27.30
CA SER A 39 -4.57 -2.43 -28.69
C SER A 39 -4.09 -1.21 -29.50
N LYS A 40 -3.00 -1.38 -30.25
CA LYS A 40 -2.58 -0.44 -31.29
C LYS A 40 -3.51 -0.61 -32.50
N THR A 41 -4.61 0.14 -32.55
CA THR A 41 -5.46 0.19 -33.74
C THR A 41 -4.84 1.11 -34.79
N SER A 42 -4.33 0.49 -35.85
CA SER A 42 -3.86 1.12 -37.09
C SER A 42 -5.02 1.81 -37.81
N ARG A 43 -4.82 3.04 -38.28
CA ARG A 43 -5.75 3.77 -39.14
C ARG A 43 -5.63 3.24 -40.57
N ASN A 44 -6.74 2.81 -41.20
CA ASN A 44 -7.16 3.28 -42.54
C ASN A 44 -8.44 2.59 -43.05
N ALA A 45 -9.30 3.44 -43.64
CA ALA A 45 -10.28 3.22 -44.73
C ALA A 45 -11.65 2.53 -44.46
N GLY A 46 -12.73 3.28 -44.72
CA GLY A 46 -13.85 2.80 -45.57
C GLY A 46 -15.27 2.76 -44.98
N LEU A 47 -16.08 3.77 -45.35
CA LEU A 47 -17.55 3.90 -45.50
C LEU A 47 -18.59 3.03 -44.74
N ASP A 48 -19.50 3.77 -44.10
CA ASP A 48 -20.98 3.69 -43.97
C ASP A 48 -21.74 2.47 -43.37
N GLU A 49 -22.67 2.87 -42.49
CA GLU A 49 -23.88 2.21 -41.98
C GLU A 49 -23.77 0.81 -41.34
N GLN A 50 -23.65 0.77 -40.00
CA GLN A 50 -24.55 -0.08 -39.23
C GLN A 50 -24.78 0.43 -37.80
N ALA A 51 -26.05 0.77 -37.55
CA ALA A 51 -26.79 0.71 -36.29
C ALA A 51 -26.04 0.83 -34.94
N GLN A 52 -26.40 1.90 -34.25
CA GLN A 52 -26.52 2.01 -32.80
C GLN A 52 -26.66 0.65 -32.09
N SER A 53 -25.66 0.28 -31.27
CA SER A 53 -25.81 -0.34 -29.94
C SER A 53 -24.44 -0.77 -29.37
N THR A 54 -23.61 0.19 -28.97
CA THR A 54 -22.51 -0.04 -28.02
C THR A 54 -22.88 0.53 -26.64
N SER A 55 -24.15 0.45 -26.26
CA SER A 55 -24.60 0.72 -24.88
C SER A 55 -24.58 -0.57 -24.06
N GLY A 56 -23.38 -1.11 -23.82
CA GLY A 56 -23.19 -2.33 -23.04
C GLY A 56 -21.78 -2.54 -22.49
N SER A 57 -20.83 -1.67 -22.82
CA SER A 57 -19.41 -1.87 -22.50
C SER A 57 -19.10 -1.73 -21.00
N HIS A 58 -19.82 -0.88 -20.26
CA HIS A 58 -19.50 -0.60 -18.85
C HIS A 58 -19.90 -1.71 -17.87
N LYS A 59 -20.94 -2.51 -18.15
CA LYS A 59 -21.35 -3.62 -17.27
C LYS A 59 -20.38 -4.80 -17.34
N GLY A 60 -19.87 -5.12 -18.53
CA GLY A 60 -18.85 -6.16 -18.71
C GLY A 60 -17.49 -5.76 -18.12
N LEU A 61 -17.09 -4.49 -18.28
CA LEU A 61 -15.86 -3.97 -17.69
C LEU A 61 -15.93 -3.98 -16.16
N ASN A 62 -17.07 -3.60 -15.56
CA ASN A 62 -17.26 -3.61 -14.12
C ASN A 62 -17.18 -5.03 -13.53
N MET A 63 -17.77 -6.03 -14.19
CA MET A 63 -17.66 -7.43 -13.75
C MET A 63 -16.24 -7.97 -13.86
N GLN A 64 -15.48 -7.58 -14.89
CA GLN A 64 -14.07 -7.97 -15.03
C GLN A 64 -13.21 -7.41 -13.87
N TRP A 65 -13.45 -6.17 -13.44
CA TRP A 65 -12.78 -5.60 -12.26
C TRP A 65 -13.16 -6.34 -10.97
N VAL A 66 -14.41 -6.74 -10.82
CA VAL A 66 -14.84 -7.53 -9.65
C VAL A 66 -14.13 -8.87 -9.60
N VAL A 67 -13.97 -9.55 -10.74
CA VAL A 67 -13.22 -10.82 -10.82
C VAL A 67 -11.75 -10.60 -10.45
N GLN A 68 -11.09 -9.59 -11.01
CA GLN A 68 -9.70 -9.26 -10.67
C GLN A 68 -9.52 -8.89 -9.20
N LEU A 69 -10.45 -8.13 -8.63
CA LEU A 69 -10.42 -7.78 -7.20
C LEU A 69 -10.59 -9.02 -6.32
N ASN A 70 -11.41 -9.99 -6.73
CA ASN A 70 -11.58 -11.23 -6.00
C ASN A 70 -10.28 -12.05 -5.99
N GLU A 71 -9.61 -12.18 -7.14
CA GLU A 71 -8.32 -12.88 -7.24
C GLU A 71 -7.23 -12.22 -6.37
N VAL A 72 -7.13 -10.88 -6.41
CA VAL A 72 -6.20 -10.13 -5.55
C VAL A 72 -6.54 -10.33 -4.07
N ALA A 73 -7.83 -10.27 -3.71
CA ALA A 73 -8.27 -10.48 -2.33
C ALA A 73 -7.92 -11.89 -1.83
N GLU A 74 -8.12 -12.92 -2.65
CA GLU A 74 -7.73 -14.29 -2.32
C GLU A 74 -6.22 -14.42 -2.11
N GLY A 75 -5.41 -13.82 -2.99
CA GLY A 75 -3.95 -13.78 -2.83
C GLY A 75 -3.51 -13.06 -1.55
N LEU A 76 -4.13 -11.92 -1.24
CA LEU A 76 -3.85 -11.16 -0.02
C LEU A 76 -4.27 -11.94 1.24
N MET A 77 -5.44 -12.60 1.23
CA MET A 77 -5.87 -13.44 2.35
C MET A 77 -4.91 -14.61 2.57
N ALA A 78 -4.43 -15.27 1.52
CA ALA A 78 -3.45 -16.33 1.63
C ALA A 78 -2.11 -15.83 2.20
N LYS A 79 -1.65 -14.65 1.74
CA LYS A 79 -0.44 -13.98 2.24
C LYS A 79 -0.57 -13.63 3.73
N MET A 80 -1.68 -13.01 4.13
CA MET A 80 -1.97 -12.68 5.54
C MET A 80 -2.08 -13.92 6.42
N TYR A 81 -2.75 -14.97 5.94
CA TYR A 81 -2.87 -16.23 6.66
C TYR A 81 -1.49 -16.85 6.93
N ARG A 82 -0.64 -16.90 5.91
CA ARG A 82 0.73 -17.41 6.04
C ARG A 82 1.57 -16.58 6.99
N LEU A 83 1.45 -15.25 6.95
CA LEU A 83 2.15 -14.37 7.88
C LEU A 83 1.72 -14.65 9.32
N ASN A 84 0.41 -14.72 9.59
CA ASN A 84 -0.11 -15.01 10.92
C ASN A 84 0.39 -16.36 11.47
N GLN A 85 0.50 -17.36 10.61
CA GLN A 85 1.07 -18.67 10.97
C GLN A 85 2.55 -18.56 11.35
N ILE A 86 3.36 -17.83 10.57
CA ILE A 86 4.79 -17.65 10.87
C ILE A 86 4.98 -16.85 12.16
N LEU A 87 4.12 -15.86 12.40
CA LEU A 87 4.16 -15.00 13.58
C LEU A 87 3.49 -15.62 14.81
N ASP A 88 2.96 -16.85 14.69
CA ASP A 88 2.32 -17.59 15.78
C ASP A 88 1.15 -16.83 16.43
N TYR A 89 0.31 -16.21 15.59
CA TYR A 89 -0.93 -15.53 16.00
C TYR A 89 -0.77 -14.56 17.18
N PRO A 90 0.05 -13.50 17.03
CA PRO A 90 0.29 -12.58 18.14
C PRO A 90 -1.01 -11.86 18.53
N ASP A 91 -1.33 -11.84 19.83
CA ASP A 91 -2.49 -11.08 20.31
C ASP A 91 -2.21 -9.57 20.18
N PRO A 92 -3.01 -8.83 19.39
CA PRO A 92 -2.83 -7.40 19.18
C PRO A 92 -2.90 -6.57 20.47
N LEU A 93 -3.55 -7.08 21.52
CA LEU A 93 -3.77 -6.34 22.77
C LEU A 93 -2.70 -6.64 23.82
N SER A 94 -2.22 -7.89 23.90
CA SER A 94 -1.25 -8.30 24.92
C SER A 94 0.13 -7.67 24.75
N ASN A 95 0.52 -7.29 23.52
CA ASN A 95 1.91 -6.96 23.19
C ASN A 95 2.89 -8.07 23.67
N MET A 96 2.41 -9.31 23.82
CA MET A 96 3.21 -10.47 24.20
C MET A 96 3.48 -11.29 22.94
N TYR A 97 4.74 -11.34 22.54
CA TYR A 97 5.18 -12.07 21.36
C TYR A 97 5.85 -13.39 21.77
N SER A 98 5.51 -14.48 21.07
CA SER A 98 6.06 -15.80 21.38
C SER A 98 7.53 -15.91 20.98
N GLU A 99 8.22 -16.95 21.47
CA GLU A 99 9.61 -17.20 21.05
C GLU A 99 9.68 -17.51 19.54
N SER A 100 8.65 -18.19 19.00
CA SER A 100 8.50 -18.48 17.57
C SER A 100 8.42 -17.21 16.73
N PHE A 101 7.68 -16.19 17.21
CA PHE A 101 7.61 -14.88 16.55
C PHE A 101 9.01 -14.29 16.35
N TRP A 102 9.85 -14.27 17.38
CA TRP A 102 11.22 -13.73 17.29
C TRP A 102 12.15 -14.61 16.45
N LYS A 103 11.97 -15.93 16.51
CA LYS A 103 12.74 -16.89 15.71
C LYS A 103 12.38 -16.87 14.22
N SER A 104 11.24 -16.29 13.85
CA SER A 104 10.85 -16.15 12.44
C SER A 104 11.83 -15.33 11.61
N GLY A 105 12.63 -14.45 12.25
CA GLY A 105 13.59 -13.58 11.58
C GLY A 105 12.96 -12.44 10.77
N ILE A 106 11.63 -12.36 10.71
CA ILE A 106 10.90 -11.29 10.00
C ILE A 106 11.10 -9.96 10.73
N PHE A 107 11.03 -9.98 12.06
CA PHE A 107 11.22 -8.80 12.90
C PHE A 107 12.54 -8.86 13.66
N PRO A 108 13.20 -7.71 13.91
CA PRO A 108 14.38 -7.65 14.75
C PRO A 108 14.11 -8.21 16.15
N SER A 109 15.02 -9.01 16.69
CA SER A 109 14.92 -9.56 18.05
C SER A 109 15.31 -8.52 19.11
N HIS A 110 14.64 -7.37 19.08
CA HIS A 110 14.86 -6.23 19.98
C HIS A 110 13.54 -5.82 20.65
N PRO A 111 13.03 -6.62 21.62
CA PRO A 111 11.65 -6.51 22.10
C PRO A 111 11.28 -5.12 22.62
N ARG A 112 12.18 -4.43 23.34
CA ARG A 112 11.90 -3.08 23.87
C ARG A 112 11.61 -2.06 22.77
N ILE A 113 12.40 -2.09 21.69
CA ILE A 113 12.20 -1.22 20.54
C ILE A 113 10.90 -1.61 19.83
N CYS A 114 10.69 -2.90 19.52
CA CYS A 114 9.50 -3.38 18.83
C CYS A 114 8.20 -3.07 19.59
N LEU A 115 8.20 -3.22 20.92
CA LEU A 115 7.06 -2.89 21.78
C LEU A 115 6.74 -1.39 21.77
N LEU A 116 7.77 -0.53 21.79
CA LEU A 116 7.54 0.91 21.68
C LEU A 116 6.96 1.26 20.32
N LEU A 117 7.50 0.69 19.25
CA LEU A 117 6.98 0.88 17.90
C LEU A 117 5.51 0.47 17.80
N ALA A 118 5.16 -0.72 18.29
CA ALA A 118 3.78 -1.21 18.29
C ALA A 118 2.82 -0.27 19.04
N LYS A 119 3.24 0.27 20.19
CA LYS A 119 2.41 1.20 21.00
C LYS A 119 2.29 2.60 20.42
N LYS A 120 3.28 3.05 19.65
CA LYS A 120 3.36 4.43 19.14
C LYS A 120 2.97 4.54 17.68
N PHE A 121 2.90 3.45 16.93
CA PHE A 121 2.48 3.46 15.54
C PHE A 121 1.12 4.16 15.36
N PRO A 122 0.94 5.05 14.35
CA PRO A 122 1.87 5.40 13.27
C PRO A 122 2.69 6.67 13.52
N GLU A 123 3.18 6.89 14.75
CA GLU A 123 4.04 8.04 15.08
C GLU A 123 5.33 8.06 14.24
N HIS A 124 5.71 9.25 13.78
CA HIS A 124 6.89 9.46 12.93
C HIS A 124 8.19 9.11 13.67
N PHE A 125 9.14 8.46 12.98
CA PHE A 125 10.37 7.91 13.57
C PHE A 125 11.19 8.92 14.37
N SER A 126 11.24 10.19 13.93
CA SER A 126 11.99 11.25 14.60
C SER A 126 11.50 11.55 16.03
N LYS A 127 10.26 11.17 16.38
CA LYS A 127 9.69 11.36 17.72
C LYS A 127 9.90 10.18 18.65
N LEU A 128 10.26 9.00 18.11
CA LEU A 128 10.35 7.76 18.86
C LEU A 128 11.62 7.68 19.72
N GLN A 129 12.65 8.46 19.38
CA GLN A 129 13.91 8.58 20.13
C GLN A 129 14.48 7.20 20.53
N LEU A 130 14.53 6.25 19.58
CA LEU A 130 14.87 4.84 19.84
C LEU A 130 16.24 4.66 20.51
N GLU A 131 17.20 5.53 20.20
CA GLU A 131 18.52 5.61 20.84
C GLU A 131 18.44 5.79 22.37
N ARG A 132 17.39 6.46 22.88
CA ARG A 132 17.18 6.69 24.32
C ARG A 132 16.50 5.51 25.01
N VAL A 133 15.86 4.64 24.25
CA VAL A 133 15.11 3.48 24.74
C VAL A 133 16.06 2.32 24.98
N ASP A 134 16.90 2.02 23.98
CA ASP A 134 17.90 0.98 24.04
C ASP A 134 18.97 1.26 22.98
N LYS A 135 20.05 1.95 23.38
CA LYS A 135 21.12 2.34 22.46
C LYS A 135 21.79 1.12 21.81
N VAL A 136 22.03 0.05 22.56
CA VAL A 136 22.70 -1.16 22.05
C VAL A 136 21.83 -1.86 21.01
N ALA A 137 20.54 -2.00 21.28
CA ALA A 137 19.61 -2.57 20.31
C ALA A 137 19.40 -1.66 19.10
N TRP A 138 19.45 -0.34 19.27
CA TRP A 138 19.38 0.63 18.17
C TRP A 138 20.60 0.53 17.25
N ASP A 139 21.80 0.46 17.82
CA ASP A 139 23.04 0.32 17.06
C ASP A 139 23.05 -1.03 16.30
N ALA A 140 22.67 -2.13 16.95
CA ALA A 140 22.56 -3.46 16.32
C ALA A 140 21.50 -3.50 15.20
N LEU A 141 20.36 -2.82 15.40
CA LEU A 141 19.32 -2.69 14.37
C LEU A 141 19.83 -1.91 13.17
N HIS A 142 20.64 -0.87 13.39
CA HIS A 142 21.24 -0.09 12.32
C HIS A 142 22.23 -0.94 11.50
N ASP A 143 23.06 -1.73 12.17
CA ASP A 143 24.04 -2.61 11.53
C ASP A 143 23.39 -3.72 10.68
N SER A 144 22.19 -4.16 11.07
CA SER A 144 21.43 -5.24 10.42
C SER A 144 20.22 -4.78 9.60
N ALA A 145 20.07 -3.48 9.37
CA ALA A 145 18.87 -2.88 8.79
C ALA A 145 18.51 -3.47 7.42
N GLU A 146 19.50 -3.67 6.55
CA GLU A 146 19.30 -4.19 5.20
C GLU A 146 18.75 -5.63 5.21
N LEU A 147 19.24 -6.47 6.13
CA LEU A 147 18.75 -7.84 6.30
C LEU A 147 17.27 -7.85 6.71
N HIS A 148 16.89 -6.95 7.62
CA HIS A 148 15.50 -6.80 8.04
C HIS A 148 14.61 -6.25 6.92
N LEU A 149 15.10 -5.30 6.11
CA LEU A 149 14.36 -4.81 4.95
C LEU A 149 14.09 -5.93 3.93
N GLN A 150 15.10 -6.76 3.64
CA GLN A 150 14.94 -7.92 2.75
C GLN A 150 13.97 -8.97 3.31
N SER A 151 13.98 -9.18 4.63
CA SER A 151 13.06 -10.12 5.29
C SER A 151 11.61 -9.63 5.28
N LEU A 152 11.41 -8.31 5.28
CA LEU A 152 10.11 -7.65 5.25
C LEU A 152 9.57 -7.42 3.83
N GLU A 153 10.43 -7.36 2.82
CA GLU A 153 10.08 -7.08 1.43
C GLU A 153 8.93 -7.95 0.89
N PRO A 154 8.91 -9.28 1.12
CA PRO A 154 7.83 -10.12 0.65
C PRO A 154 6.47 -9.80 1.27
N TRP A 155 6.43 -9.04 2.38
CA TRP A 155 5.22 -8.77 3.16
C TRP A 155 4.67 -7.36 2.96
N ILE A 156 5.52 -6.41 2.57
CA ILE A 156 5.17 -4.97 2.46
C ILE A 156 4.84 -4.57 1.02
N GLN A 157 5.36 -5.28 0.02
CA GLN A 157 4.95 -5.12 -1.38
C GLN A 157 3.52 -5.60 -1.60
#